data_AF-A0A7S2DFG1-F1
#
_entry.id   AF-A0A7S2DFG1-F1
#
_cell.length_a   1.000
_cell.length_b   1.000
_cell.length_c   1.000
_cell.angle_alpha   90.00
_cell.angle_beta   90.00
_cell.angle_gamma   90.00
#
_symmetry.space_group_name_H-M   'P 1'
#
loop_
_entity.id
_entity.type
_entity.pdbx_description
1 polymer ?
#
loop_
_entity_poly.entity_id
_entity_poly.type
_entity_poly.pdbx_seq_one_letter_code
_entity_poly.pdbx_strand_id
1 'polypeptide(L)'
;MWLFLTQLLERTRVRYVQPFGVVLLCFQTSLQVFTMYATRQIQLKRLVVSFRNGMAFASGQPPMKKYMIQLYWHIVWKVVYLFPPSFRRNVWAWIDVFMLPLSWLNLFQLVDVDDHSASRLKTTKAITLFATVFVWLKMLALLKDIFEPFSKFICALEQCIVDMLPFMTVLLIMMIMFMHLFFIIEHFNNDTAPEEEVEPLYYIDDGPDNILSATQQIMLLFFGTFDDDIGRYASGAEKEQDAIVFFLFMFIMILIMQNLLIAVVCDSYAESMEAADTLVWKAYLVMLNKGTVMIEEVKNIRNLFSRTLGIDPTNTDKEKKNSGAFKVFTWLFGQVAIEDIFDEEVGKMTKKDPTRIRIKSLSDLVWKLHRDEKKEEAIHDQMVKDRFDHLQQKLLLEFEEAIHDE
;
A
#
# COMPACT_ATOMS: atom_id res chain seq x y z
N MET A 1 11.94 3.66 21.23
CA MET A 1 12.23 4.59 20.12
C MET A 1 11.21 5.74 20.05
N TRP A 2 9.90 5.48 20.01
CA TRP A 2 8.85 6.52 20.01
C TRP A 2 8.91 7.42 21.26
N LEU A 3 9.04 6.84 22.46
CA LEU A 3 9.24 7.59 23.72
C LEU A 3 10.51 8.44 23.77
N PHE A 4 11.56 8.02 23.04
CA PHE A 4 12.82 8.77 22.97
C PHE A 4 12.72 9.95 21.99
N LEU A 5 12.00 9.76 20.88
CA LEU A 5 11.66 10.82 19.93
C LEU A 5 10.69 11.84 20.54
N THR A 6 9.68 11.42 21.31
CA THR A 6 8.77 12.35 21.98
C THR A 6 9.47 13.18 23.06
N GLN A 7 10.36 12.57 23.86
CA GLN A 7 11.14 13.31 24.86
C GLN A 7 12.18 14.26 24.25
N LEU A 8 12.78 13.93 23.10
CA LEU A 8 13.70 14.83 22.40
C LEU A 8 12.96 16.04 21.80
N LEU A 9 11.74 15.81 21.31
CA LEU A 9 10.88 16.81 20.69
C LEU A 9 10.26 17.78 21.71
N GLU A 10 9.83 17.26 22.86
CA GLU A 10 9.28 18.06 23.96
C GLU A 10 10.30 19.07 24.52
N ARG A 11 11.59 18.74 24.45
CA ARG A 11 12.68 19.60 24.92
C ARG A 11 12.96 20.82 24.03
N THR A 12 12.44 20.87 22.79
CA THR A 12 12.77 21.93 21.82
C THR A 12 11.75 23.07 21.73
N ARG A 13 10.58 23.02 22.40
CA ARG A 13 9.58 24.12 22.46
C ARG A 13 9.23 24.79 21.10
N VAL A 14 9.36 24.10 19.98
CA VAL A 14 8.91 24.61 18.68
C VAL A 14 7.49 24.07 18.42
N ARG A 15 6.48 24.95 18.34
CA ARG A 15 5.06 24.59 18.11
C ARG A 15 4.75 23.99 16.72
N TYR A 16 5.76 23.82 15.86
CA TYR A 16 5.60 23.39 14.46
C TYR A 16 6.25 22.04 14.13
N VAL A 17 6.60 21.21 15.12
CA VAL A 17 7.40 19.99 14.83
C VAL A 17 6.58 18.81 14.29
N GLN A 18 5.28 18.72 14.56
CA GLN A 18 4.45 17.63 14.01
C GLN A 18 4.40 17.59 12.48
N PRO A 19 4.19 18.70 11.74
CA PRO A 19 4.26 18.64 10.27
C PRO A 19 5.67 18.37 9.75
N PHE A 20 6.73 18.77 10.49
CA PHE A 20 8.11 18.58 10.03
C PHE A 20 8.53 17.11 10.03
N GLY A 21 8.11 16.33 11.04
CA GLY A 21 8.36 14.89 11.09
C GLY A 21 7.68 14.13 9.94
N VAL A 22 6.44 14.52 9.62
CA VAL A 22 5.69 13.96 8.48
C VAL A 22 6.36 14.36 7.17
N VAL A 23 6.76 15.63 6.99
CA VAL A 23 7.48 16.08 5.79
C VAL A 23 8.82 15.38 5.63
N LEU A 24 9.56 15.12 6.71
CA LEU A 24 10.83 14.40 6.66
C LEU A 24 10.63 12.92 6.28
N LEU A 25 9.61 12.27 6.84
CA LEU A 25 9.20 10.92 6.47
C LEU A 25 8.73 10.85 5.01
N CYS A 26 7.94 11.82 4.55
CA CYS A 26 7.49 11.94 3.16
C CYS A 26 8.65 12.22 2.20
N PHE A 27 9.63 13.03 2.61
CA PHE A 27 10.84 13.27 1.85
C PHE A 27 11.70 12.01 1.80
N GLN A 28 11.82 11.29 2.91
CA GLN A 28 12.55 10.02 2.98
C GLN A 28 11.87 8.92 2.16
N THR A 29 10.54 8.81 2.17
CA THR A 29 9.82 7.85 1.31
C THR A 29 9.91 8.26 -0.16
N SER A 30 9.82 9.56 -0.47
CA SER A 30 10.07 10.07 -1.82
C SER A 30 11.49 9.75 -2.30
N LEU A 31 12.49 9.90 -1.41
CA LEU A 31 13.88 9.56 -1.68
C LEU A 31 14.04 8.04 -1.84
N GLN A 32 13.34 7.22 -1.06
CA GLN A 32 13.36 5.76 -1.16
C GLN A 32 12.75 5.26 -2.47
N VAL A 33 11.60 5.80 -2.88
CA VAL A 33 10.98 5.56 -4.19
C VAL A 33 11.91 6.03 -5.30
N PHE A 34 12.57 7.17 -5.12
CA PHE A 34 13.57 7.70 -6.05
C PHE A 34 14.82 6.83 -6.13
N THR A 35 15.29 6.25 -5.03
CA THR A 35 16.41 5.31 -5.01
C THR A 35 16.03 3.95 -5.58
N MET A 36 14.81 3.45 -5.35
CA MET A 36 14.30 2.25 -6.04
C MET A 36 14.26 2.46 -7.57
N TYR A 37 13.87 3.66 -8.00
CA TYR A 37 13.94 4.08 -9.41
C TYR A 37 15.39 4.19 -9.90
N ALA A 38 16.33 4.58 -9.01
CA ALA A 38 17.76 4.69 -9.32
C ALA A 38 18.41 3.34 -9.61
N THR A 39 18.08 2.32 -8.82
CA THR A 39 18.55 0.92 -8.96
C THR A 39 18.02 0.22 -10.22
N ARG A 40 17.08 0.79 -10.99
CA ARG A 40 16.38 0.03 -12.06
C ARG A 40 16.40 0.57 -13.48
N GLN A 41 17.12 1.66 -13.81
CA GLN A 41 17.71 1.96 -15.15
C GLN A 41 18.17 3.43 -15.30
N ILE A 42 19.05 3.64 -16.28
CA ILE A 42 19.85 4.82 -16.71
C ILE A 42 19.07 6.15 -16.98
N GLN A 43 17.75 6.21 -16.76
CA GLN A 43 16.88 7.35 -17.07
C GLN A 43 16.97 8.53 -16.07
N LEU A 44 17.69 8.35 -14.95
CA LEU A 44 17.87 9.34 -13.87
C LEU A 44 18.47 10.68 -14.31
N LYS A 45 19.37 10.69 -15.30
CA LYS A 45 20.08 11.91 -15.70
C LYS A 45 19.11 13.00 -16.19
N ARG A 46 18.01 12.63 -16.85
CA ARG A 46 17.02 13.62 -17.32
C ARG A 46 16.08 14.09 -16.21
N LEU A 47 15.73 13.21 -15.26
CA LEU A 47 14.77 13.55 -14.20
C LEU A 47 15.42 14.40 -13.09
N VAL A 48 16.67 14.12 -12.72
CA VAL A 48 17.47 14.96 -11.82
C VAL A 48 17.70 16.35 -12.42
N VAL A 49 18.01 16.43 -13.72
CA VAL A 49 18.16 17.72 -14.41
C VAL A 49 16.82 18.48 -14.46
N SER A 50 15.70 17.80 -14.70
CA SER A 50 14.38 18.44 -14.68
C SER A 50 13.96 18.91 -13.28
N PHE A 51 14.31 18.15 -12.24
CA PHE A 51 14.04 18.53 -10.84
C PHE A 51 14.93 19.68 -10.38
N ARG A 52 16.23 19.65 -10.73
CA ARG A 52 17.17 20.75 -10.48
C ARG A 52 16.75 22.03 -11.19
N ASN A 53 16.28 21.93 -12.43
CA ASN A 53 15.78 23.07 -13.19
C ASN A 53 14.45 23.58 -12.61
N GLY A 54 13.57 22.70 -12.10
CA GLY A 54 12.35 23.08 -11.39
C GLY A 54 12.61 23.83 -10.07
N MET A 55 13.62 23.43 -9.30
CA MET A 55 14.02 24.14 -8.07
C MET A 55 14.74 25.47 -8.36
N ALA A 56 15.57 25.54 -9.40
CA ALA A 56 16.19 26.81 -9.82
C ALA A 56 15.15 27.86 -10.27
N PHE A 57 14.02 27.38 -10.81
CA PHE A 57 12.88 28.21 -11.25
C PHE A 57 11.97 28.68 -10.10
N ALA A 58 12.17 28.17 -8.87
CA ALA A 58 11.42 28.61 -7.69
C ALA A 58 11.75 30.04 -7.23
N SER A 59 12.68 30.73 -7.90
CA SER A 59 13.15 32.07 -7.56
C SER A 59 12.40 33.23 -8.25
N GLY A 60 11.38 33.01 -9.09
CA GLY A 60 10.50 34.11 -9.52
C GLY A 60 9.48 33.83 -10.65
N GLN A 61 8.18 33.90 -10.30
CA GLN A 61 6.97 34.12 -11.15
C GLN A 61 6.35 32.92 -11.96
N PRO A 62 5.03 32.91 -12.31
CA PRO A 62 4.02 31.87 -11.95
C PRO A 62 3.59 30.90 -13.10
N PRO A 63 2.58 29.99 -12.91
CA PRO A 63 2.12 29.36 -11.68
C PRO A 63 2.74 27.95 -11.61
N MET A 64 3.66 27.77 -10.66
CA MET A 64 4.34 26.50 -10.41
C MET A 64 3.38 25.31 -10.24
N LYS A 65 2.14 25.58 -9.79
CA LYS A 65 1.04 24.61 -9.69
C LYS A 65 0.80 23.83 -10.99
N LYS A 66 0.83 24.48 -12.17
CA LYS A 66 0.54 23.81 -13.44
C LYS A 66 1.64 22.82 -13.84
N TYR A 67 2.90 23.20 -13.69
CA TYR A 67 4.04 22.35 -14.01
C TYR A 67 4.18 21.19 -13.02
N MET A 68 3.89 21.42 -11.75
CA MET A 68 3.88 20.38 -10.72
C MET A 68 2.78 19.34 -10.97
N ILE A 69 1.56 19.79 -11.31
CA ILE A 69 0.45 18.88 -11.67
C ILE A 69 0.81 18.07 -12.92
N GLN A 70 1.42 18.70 -13.93
CA GLN A 70 1.86 17.99 -15.14
C GLN A 70 2.98 16.99 -14.83
N LEU A 71 3.96 17.35 -13.99
CA LEU A 71 5.03 16.44 -13.57
C LEU A 71 4.47 15.26 -12.77
N TYR A 72 3.54 15.54 -11.85
CA TYR A 72 2.85 14.53 -11.07
C TYR A 72 2.06 13.57 -11.96
N TRP A 73 1.23 14.11 -12.86
CA TRP A 73 0.47 13.31 -13.81
C TRP A 73 1.39 12.46 -14.69
N HIS A 74 2.53 12.99 -15.12
CA HIS A 74 3.53 12.24 -15.87
C HIS A 74 4.18 11.13 -15.05
N ILE A 75 4.43 11.36 -13.76
CA ILE A 75 4.93 10.34 -12.84
C ILE A 75 3.87 9.25 -12.66
N VAL A 76 2.62 9.60 -12.34
CA VAL A 76 1.52 8.63 -12.17
C VAL A 76 1.30 7.85 -13.46
N TRP A 77 1.22 8.51 -14.61
CA TRP A 77 1.02 7.86 -15.89
C TRP A 77 2.15 6.88 -16.21
N LYS A 78 3.40 7.29 -15.99
CA LYS A 78 4.55 6.38 -16.11
C LYS A 78 4.47 5.25 -15.10
N VAL A 79 3.96 5.51 -13.89
CA VAL A 79 3.80 4.47 -12.89
C VAL A 79 2.74 3.43 -13.27
N VAL A 80 1.62 3.87 -13.82
CA VAL A 80 0.51 2.98 -14.19
C VAL A 80 0.82 2.17 -15.46
N TYR A 81 1.38 2.81 -16.49
CA TYR A 81 1.53 2.19 -17.82
C TYR A 81 2.91 1.58 -18.09
N LEU A 82 3.98 2.13 -17.51
CA LEU A 82 5.35 1.68 -17.79
C LEU A 82 5.81 0.56 -16.83
N PHE A 83 5.10 0.33 -15.73
CA PHE A 83 5.56 -0.63 -14.74
C PHE A 83 5.17 -2.07 -15.12
N PRO A 84 6.06 -3.04 -14.82
CA PRO A 84 5.80 -4.43 -15.09
C PRO A 84 4.53 -4.92 -14.37
N PRO A 85 3.81 -5.93 -14.90
CA PRO A 85 2.63 -6.50 -14.26
C PRO A 85 2.84 -6.92 -12.79
N SER A 86 4.06 -7.32 -12.43
CA SER A 86 4.44 -7.66 -11.05
C SER A 86 4.34 -6.47 -10.07
N PHE A 87 4.56 -5.25 -10.54
CA PHE A 87 4.36 -4.04 -9.73
C PHE A 87 2.86 -3.78 -9.50
N ARG A 88 2.04 -3.96 -10.53
CA ARG A 88 0.58 -3.74 -10.45
C ARG A 88 -0.12 -4.70 -9.50
N ARG A 89 0.43 -5.91 -9.32
CA ARG A 89 -0.06 -6.89 -8.34
C ARG A 89 0.39 -6.60 -6.90
N ASN A 90 1.38 -5.73 -6.71
CA ASN A 90 1.88 -5.42 -5.37
C ASN A 90 1.08 -4.26 -4.74
N VAL A 91 0.23 -4.57 -3.75
CA VAL A 91 -0.60 -3.58 -3.05
C VAL A 91 0.23 -2.47 -2.39
N TRP A 92 1.41 -2.81 -1.86
CA TRP A 92 2.29 -1.82 -1.22
C TRP A 92 2.84 -0.78 -2.17
N ALA A 93 3.02 -1.17 -3.44
CA ALA A 93 3.46 -0.24 -4.47
C ALA A 93 2.37 0.81 -4.76
N TRP A 94 1.10 0.40 -4.76
CA TRP A 94 -0.02 1.34 -4.88
C TRP A 94 -0.10 2.30 -3.70
N ILE A 95 0.12 1.81 -2.47
CA ILE A 95 0.20 2.66 -1.27
C ILE A 95 1.28 3.75 -1.44
N ASP A 96 2.46 3.40 -1.95
CA ASP A 96 3.52 4.38 -2.21
C ASP A 96 3.10 5.42 -3.26
N VAL A 97 2.43 4.97 -4.32
CA VAL A 97 1.90 5.85 -5.38
C VAL A 97 0.87 6.84 -4.83
N PHE A 98 -0.02 6.40 -3.94
CA PHE A 98 -1.02 7.28 -3.30
C PHE A 98 -0.45 8.17 -2.20
N MET A 99 0.63 7.74 -1.54
CA MET A 99 1.28 8.55 -0.51
C MET A 99 1.96 9.79 -1.10
N LEU A 100 2.54 9.68 -2.30
CA LEU A 100 3.20 10.80 -2.98
C LEU A 100 2.29 12.03 -3.16
N PRO A 101 1.12 11.97 -3.83
CA PRO A 101 0.27 13.14 -4.01
C PRO A 101 -0.19 13.74 -2.68
N LEU A 102 -0.54 12.92 -1.71
CA LEU A 102 -0.99 13.39 -0.40
C LEU A 102 0.12 14.18 0.31
N SER A 103 1.36 13.71 0.20
CA SER A 103 2.54 14.39 0.74
C SER A 103 2.78 15.74 0.06
N TRP A 104 2.65 15.78 -1.27
CA TRP A 104 2.78 17.00 -2.05
C TRP A 104 1.67 18.00 -1.73
N LEU A 105 0.42 17.55 -1.64
CA LEU A 105 -0.72 18.39 -1.27
C LEU A 105 -0.54 19.02 0.11
N ASN A 106 -0.06 18.25 1.10
CA ASN A 106 0.28 18.77 2.42
C ASN A 106 1.38 19.84 2.34
N LEU A 107 2.44 19.61 1.54
CA LEU A 107 3.51 20.59 1.35
C LEU A 107 2.98 21.89 0.72
N PHE A 108 2.11 21.79 -0.30
CA PHE A 108 1.52 22.97 -0.93
C PHE A 108 0.68 23.79 0.03
N GLN A 109 -0.09 23.13 0.90
CA GLN A 109 -0.88 23.81 1.92
C GLN A 109 -0.02 24.46 3.00
N LEU A 110 1.16 23.89 3.30
CA LEU A 110 2.14 24.46 4.23
C LEU A 110 2.91 25.65 3.66
N VAL A 111 3.06 25.76 2.34
CA VAL A 111 3.76 26.90 1.70
C VAL A 111 2.83 28.11 1.52
N ASP A 112 1.52 27.87 1.39
CA ASP A 112 0.50 28.91 1.16
C ASP A 112 -0.03 29.49 2.49
N VAL A 113 0.90 29.94 3.37
CA VAL A 113 0.66 30.34 4.78
C VAL A 113 -0.12 31.65 4.94
N ASP A 114 -0.18 32.47 3.89
CA ASP A 114 -0.63 33.86 4.04
C ASP A 114 -2.13 34.05 4.25
N ASP A 115 -2.95 32.99 4.16
CA ASP A 115 -4.42 33.12 4.22
C ASP A 115 -5.08 32.16 5.22
N HIS A 116 -5.42 32.66 6.42
CA HIS A 116 -5.92 31.91 7.59
C HIS A 116 -7.39 31.46 7.48
N SER A 117 -7.89 31.17 6.28
CA SER A 117 -9.28 30.74 6.11
C SER A 117 -9.58 29.43 6.85
N ALA A 118 -10.60 29.43 7.70
CA ALA A 118 -10.99 28.26 8.51
C ALA A 118 -11.30 27.01 7.66
N SER A 119 -11.74 27.19 6.42
CA SER A 119 -11.98 26.11 5.46
C SER A 119 -10.70 25.37 5.05
N ARG A 120 -9.59 26.10 4.83
CA ARG A 120 -8.28 25.50 4.51
C ARG A 120 -7.72 24.68 5.66
N LEU A 121 -7.95 25.11 6.90
CA LEU A 121 -7.54 24.35 8.08
C LEU A 121 -8.25 22.98 8.13
N LYS A 122 -9.54 22.93 7.80
CA LYS A 122 -10.32 21.67 7.75
C LYS A 122 -9.77 20.72 6.68
N THR A 123 -9.50 21.21 5.47
CA THR A 123 -8.97 20.37 4.38
C THR A 123 -7.55 19.90 4.66
N THR A 124 -6.69 20.76 5.20
CA THR A 124 -5.32 20.39 5.57
C THR A 124 -5.29 19.32 6.65
N LYS A 125 -6.16 19.44 7.65
CA LYS A 125 -6.33 18.41 8.68
C LYS A 125 -6.75 17.07 8.07
N ALA A 126 -7.75 17.07 7.18
CA ALA A 126 -8.21 15.85 6.53
C ALA A 126 -7.08 15.17 5.71
N ILE A 127 -6.38 15.92 4.86
CA ILE A 127 -5.28 15.37 4.03
C ILE A 127 -4.13 14.87 4.90
N THR A 128 -3.79 15.59 5.98
CA THR A 128 -2.77 15.15 6.93
C THR A 128 -3.17 13.86 7.65
N LEU A 129 -4.44 13.72 8.05
CA LEU A 129 -4.96 12.49 8.66
C LEU A 129 -4.86 11.31 7.71
N PHE A 130 -5.31 11.45 6.46
CA PHE A 130 -5.18 10.39 5.46
C PHE A 130 -3.73 10.01 5.20
N ALA A 131 -2.84 10.99 5.01
CA ALA A 131 -1.41 10.74 4.83
C ALA A 131 -0.82 9.97 6.02
N THR A 132 -1.23 10.31 7.23
CA THR A 132 -0.79 9.63 8.46
C THR A 132 -1.25 8.16 8.49
N VAL A 133 -2.49 7.87 8.07
CA VAL A 133 -2.98 6.49 7.93
C VAL A 133 -2.12 5.69 6.95
N PHE A 134 -1.79 6.25 5.78
CA PHE A 134 -0.92 5.57 4.81
C PHE A 134 0.50 5.33 5.35
N VAL A 135 1.04 6.25 6.16
CA VAL A 135 2.33 6.04 6.85
C VAL A 135 2.25 4.86 7.83
N TRP A 136 1.16 4.74 8.59
CA TRP A 136 0.96 3.59 9.48
C TRP A 136 0.79 2.28 8.73
N LEU A 137 0.06 2.29 7.61
CA LEU A 137 0.00 1.13 6.71
C LEU A 137 1.39 0.76 6.19
N LYS A 138 2.20 1.75 5.80
CA LYS A 138 3.58 1.50 5.36
C LYS A 138 4.46 0.91 6.48
N MET A 139 4.20 1.27 7.73
CA MET A 139 4.87 0.65 8.88
C MET A 139 4.56 -0.86 8.97
N LEU A 140 3.35 -1.29 8.63
CA LEU A 140 3.03 -2.72 8.51
C LEU A 140 3.86 -3.39 7.41
N ALA A 141 4.04 -2.73 6.26
CA ALA A 141 4.92 -3.22 5.20
C ALA A 141 6.37 -3.41 5.69
N LEU A 142 6.88 -2.47 6.49
CA LEU A 142 8.23 -2.60 7.06
C LEU A 142 8.32 -3.75 8.07
N LEU A 143 7.28 -3.96 8.89
CA LEU A 143 7.21 -5.09 9.83
C LEU A 143 7.21 -6.43 9.08
N LYS A 144 6.55 -6.51 7.91
CA LYS A 144 6.55 -7.66 7.01
C LYS A 144 7.97 -8.06 6.56
N ASP A 145 8.82 -7.08 6.29
CA ASP A 145 10.18 -7.29 5.78
C ASP A 145 11.18 -7.64 6.89
N ILE A 146 10.92 -7.22 8.14
CA ILE A 146 11.86 -7.36 9.26
C ILE A 146 11.58 -8.63 10.09
N PHE A 147 10.32 -8.95 10.36
CA PHE A 147 9.96 -10.02 11.30
C PHE A 147 9.23 -11.16 10.59
N GLU A 148 9.83 -12.35 10.59
CA GLU A 148 9.28 -13.54 9.92
C GLU A 148 7.83 -13.87 10.33
N PRO A 149 7.44 -13.88 11.63
CA PRO A 149 6.06 -14.18 12.01
C PRO A 149 5.06 -13.15 11.49
N PHE A 150 5.45 -11.86 11.48
CA PHE A 150 4.64 -10.80 10.92
C PHE A 150 4.56 -10.89 9.40
N SER A 151 5.63 -11.35 8.74
CA SER A 151 5.63 -11.58 7.30
C SER A 151 4.56 -12.59 6.89
N LYS A 152 4.50 -13.73 7.58
CA LYS A 152 3.47 -14.77 7.37
C LYS A 152 2.07 -14.21 7.58
N PHE A 153 1.86 -13.53 8.70
CA PHE A 153 0.57 -12.94 9.05
C PHE A 153 0.09 -11.92 7.99
N ILE A 154 0.97 -11.01 7.57
CA ILE A 154 0.62 -9.97 6.59
C ILE A 154 0.38 -10.57 5.20
N CYS A 155 1.18 -11.54 4.76
CA CYS A 155 0.93 -12.27 3.51
C CYS A 155 -0.42 -13.00 3.54
N ALA A 156 -0.76 -13.66 4.65
CA ALA A 156 -2.06 -14.31 4.79
C ALA A 156 -3.22 -13.31 4.78
N LEU A 157 -3.05 -12.16 5.45
CA LEU A 157 -4.04 -11.10 5.47
C LEU A 157 -4.25 -10.47 4.07
N GLU A 158 -3.19 -10.27 3.30
CA GLU A 158 -3.29 -9.80 1.90
C GLU A 158 -4.12 -10.76 1.05
N GLN A 159 -3.87 -12.07 1.18
CA GLN A 159 -4.61 -13.09 0.45
C GLN A 159 -6.08 -13.14 0.88
N CYS A 160 -6.36 -13.09 2.18
CA CYS A 160 -7.73 -13.03 2.70
C CYS A 160 -8.50 -11.83 2.14
N ILE A 161 -7.88 -10.65 2.01
CA ILE A 161 -8.52 -9.47 1.41
C ILE A 161 -8.92 -9.74 -0.05
N VAL A 162 -8.05 -10.37 -0.84
CA VAL A 162 -8.33 -10.70 -2.24
C VAL A 162 -9.49 -11.70 -2.33
N ASP A 163 -9.47 -12.73 -1.49
CA ASP A 163 -10.49 -13.79 -1.49
C ASP A 163 -11.85 -13.28 -0.98
N MET A 164 -11.86 -12.26 -0.13
CA MET A 164 -13.08 -11.57 0.32
C MET A 164 -13.74 -10.69 -0.76
N LEU A 165 -13.03 -10.24 -1.80
CA LEU A 165 -13.56 -9.25 -2.76
C LEU A 165 -14.89 -9.66 -3.43
N PRO A 166 -15.06 -10.92 -3.92
CA PRO A 166 -16.33 -11.35 -4.49
C PRO A 166 -17.48 -11.26 -3.47
N PHE A 167 -17.22 -11.67 -2.23
CA PHE A 167 -18.21 -11.58 -1.15
C PHE A 167 -18.54 -10.12 -0.81
N MET A 168 -17.53 -9.24 -0.70
CA MET A 168 -17.72 -7.81 -0.46
C MET A 168 -18.55 -7.14 -1.57
N THR A 169 -18.48 -7.64 -2.80
CA THR A 169 -19.29 -7.15 -3.92
C THR A 169 -20.77 -7.50 -3.71
N VAL A 170 -21.07 -8.74 -3.30
CA VAL A 170 -22.44 -9.16 -2.96
C VAL A 170 -22.96 -8.37 -1.76
N LEU A 171 -22.14 -8.21 -0.72
CA LEU A 171 -22.48 -7.39 0.45
C LEU A 171 -22.82 -5.95 0.06
N LEU A 172 -22.01 -5.32 -0.79
CA LEU A 172 -22.25 -3.95 -1.26
C LEU A 172 -23.56 -3.83 -2.04
N ILE A 173 -23.88 -4.79 -2.92
CA ILE A 173 -25.14 -4.81 -3.66
C ILE A 173 -26.32 -4.89 -2.69
N MET A 174 -26.24 -5.77 -1.68
CA MET A 174 -27.28 -5.91 -0.66
C MET A 174 -27.42 -4.63 0.18
N MET A 175 -26.30 -3.99 0.56
CA MET A 175 -26.34 -2.70 1.27
C MET A 175 -27.03 -1.62 0.45
N ILE A 176 -26.73 -1.50 -0.84
CA ILE A 176 -27.37 -0.52 -1.74
C ILE A 176 -28.87 -0.81 -1.88
N MET A 177 -29.25 -2.10 -1.96
CA MET A 177 -30.65 -2.51 -2.02
C MET A 177 -31.42 -2.06 -0.76
N PHE A 178 -30.92 -2.37 0.43
CA PHE A 178 -31.56 -1.93 1.68
C PHE A 178 -31.50 -0.42 1.86
N MET A 179 -30.44 0.24 1.37
CA MET A 179 -30.35 1.71 1.32
C MET A 179 -31.45 2.35 0.51
N HIS A 180 -31.74 1.78 -0.64
CA HIS A 180 -32.86 2.26 -1.44
C HIS A 180 -34.21 2.01 -0.75
N LEU A 181 -34.39 0.88 -0.05
CA LEU A 181 -35.62 0.57 0.69
C LEU A 181 -35.85 1.53 1.86
N PHE A 182 -34.84 1.79 2.69
CA PHE A 182 -34.96 2.73 3.81
C PHE A 182 -35.17 4.16 3.33
N PHE A 183 -34.49 4.58 2.25
CA PHE A 183 -34.72 5.89 1.63
C PHE A 183 -36.18 6.06 1.18
N ILE A 184 -36.76 5.03 0.54
CA ILE A 184 -38.17 5.04 0.13
C ILE A 184 -39.09 5.18 1.34
N ILE A 185 -38.86 4.38 2.39
CA ILE A 185 -39.67 4.41 3.63
C ILE A 185 -39.65 5.80 4.25
N GLU A 186 -38.46 6.40 4.41
CA GLU A 186 -38.33 7.73 5.00
C GLU A 186 -39.00 8.81 4.14
N HIS A 187 -38.85 8.76 2.82
CA HIS A 187 -39.45 9.74 1.92
C HIS A 187 -40.98 9.73 1.98
N PHE A 188 -41.61 8.54 1.95
CA PHE A 188 -43.08 8.45 2.01
C PHE A 188 -43.67 8.76 3.39
N ASN A 189 -42.93 8.50 4.48
CA ASN A 189 -43.40 8.82 5.83
C ASN A 189 -43.35 10.32 6.15
N ASN A 190 -42.45 11.08 5.51
CA ASN A 190 -42.35 12.53 5.73
C ASN A 190 -43.43 13.35 5.02
N ASP A 191 -43.99 12.84 3.91
CA ASP A 191 -45.06 13.54 3.16
C ASP A 191 -46.41 13.61 3.91
N THR A 192 -46.57 12.84 4.99
CA THR A 192 -47.84 12.73 5.74
C THR A 192 -47.78 13.31 7.16
N ALA A 193 -46.60 13.68 7.65
CA ALA A 193 -46.45 14.28 8.97
C ALA A 193 -46.72 15.80 8.92
N PRO A 194 -47.67 16.35 9.70
CA PRO A 194 -47.75 17.79 9.89
C PRO A 194 -46.44 18.30 10.49
N GLU A 195 -46.01 19.52 10.12
CA GLU A 195 -44.76 20.21 10.49
C GLU A 195 -44.56 20.43 12.01
N GLU A 196 -44.70 19.40 12.84
CA GLU A 196 -44.30 19.44 14.24
C GLU A 196 -42.82 19.06 14.34
N GLU A 197 -42.07 19.94 15.00
CA GLU A 197 -40.63 19.96 15.20
C GLU A 197 -40.09 18.66 15.84
N VAL A 198 -39.99 17.58 15.05
CA VAL A 198 -39.23 16.41 15.45
C VAL A 198 -37.76 16.71 15.16
N GLU A 199 -37.01 17.12 16.19
CA GLU A 199 -35.56 17.28 16.12
C GLU A 199 -34.92 15.98 15.59
N PRO A 200 -34.25 16.00 14.42
CA PRO A 200 -33.57 14.83 13.89
C PRO A 200 -32.36 14.50 14.79
N LEU A 201 -32.34 13.28 15.36
CA LEU A 201 -31.35 12.86 16.36
C LEU A 201 -29.91 12.66 15.80
N TYR A 202 -29.67 13.00 14.54
CA TYR A 202 -28.32 13.15 14.01
C TYR A 202 -28.27 14.44 13.18
N TYR A 203 -27.79 15.51 13.82
CA TYR A 203 -27.54 16.81 13.19
C TYR A 203 -26.49 16.68 12.07
N ILE A 204 -26.95 16.34 10.88
CA ILE A 204 -26.53 17.01 9.66
C ILE A 204 -27.78 17.76 9.19
N ASP A 205 -27.71 19.08 9.24
CA ASP A 205 -28.74 20.07 8.91
C ASP A 205 -29.14 20.07 7.41
N ASP A 206 -28.87 18.96 6.71
CA ASP A 206 -29.27 18.70 5.34
C ASP A 206 -30.50 17.80 5.46
N GLY A 207 -31.68 18.34 5.16
CA GLY A 207 -32.98 17.71 5.41
C GLY A 207 -33.13 16.24 4.96
N PRO A 208 -34.23 15.59 5.36
CA PRO A 208 -34.48 14.14 5.16
C PRO A 208 -34.39 13.62 3.72
N ASP A 209 -34.22 14.49 2.73
CA ASP A 209 -34.08 14.14 1.31
C ASP A 209 -32.64 13.83 0.86
N ASN A 210 -31.65 13.90 1.75
CA ASN A 210 -30.26 13.67 1.36
C ASN A 210 -29.90 12.18 1.40
N ILE A 211 -29.70 11.54 0.25
CA ILE A 211 -29.23 10.14 0.12
C ILE A 211 -27.99 9.82 1.00
N LEU A 212 -27.20 10.86 1.33
CA LEU A 212 -26.02 10.75 2.17
C LEU A 212 -26.34 10.45 3.64
N SER A 213 -27.48 10.93 4.17
CA SER A 213 -27.94 10.60 5.53
C SER A 213 -28.40 9.15 5.62
N ALA A 214 -29.20 8.68 4.65
CA ALA A 214 -29.62 7.28 4.54
C ALA A 214 -28.41 6.33 4.41
N THR A 215 -27.38 6.74 3.66
CA THR A 215 -26.11 5.99 3.55
C THR A 215 -25.42 5.87 4.91
N GLN A 216 -25.32 6.98 5.66
CA GLN A 216 -24.69 6.98 6.98
C GLN A 216 -25.48 6.14 7.99
N GLN A 217 -26.80 6.27 7.99
CA GLN A 217 -27.67 5.50 8.88
C GLN A 217 -27.49 4.00 8.65
N ILE A 218 -27.46 3.54 7.40
CA ILE A 218 -27.27 2.12 7.11
C ILE A 218 -25.88 1.61 7.44
N MET A 219 -24.86 2.44 7.26
CA MET A 219 -23.52 2.10 7.72
C MET A 219 -23.51 1.91 9.24
N LEU A 220 -24.20 2.78 9.99
CA LEU A 220 -24.35 2.65 11.44
C LEU A 220 -25.13 1.39 11.84
N LEU A 221 -26.28 1.14 11.21
CA LEU A 221 -27.06 -0.09 11.43
C LEU A 221 -26.22 -1.34 11.13
N PHE A 222 -25.42 -1.33 10.06
CA PHE A 222 -24.54 -2.45 9.71
C PHE A 222 -23.47 -2.72 10.77
N PHE A 223 -22.96 -1.68 11.45
CA PHE A 223 -22.01 -1.82 12.57
C PHE A 223 -22.66 -2.17 13.90
N GLY A 224 -23.98 -2.28 13.96
CA GLY A 224 -24.68 -2.70 15.15
C GLY A 224 -25.04 -1.58 16.12
N THR A 225 -24.95 -0.32 15.70
CA THR A 225 -25.35 0.82 16.55
C THR A 225 -26.85 1.06 16.39
N PHE A 226 -27.65 0.60 17.36
CA PHE A 226 -29.13 0.60 17.30
C PHE A 226 -29.81 1.41 18.39
N ASP A 227 -29.05 2.07 19.27
CA ASP A 227 -29.53 2.48 20.59
C ASP A 227 -30.81 3.33 20.55
N ASP A 228 -31.01 4.15 19.51
CA ASP A 228 -32.22 4.98 19.34
C ASP A 228 -33.16 4.51 18.21
N ASP A 229 -32.68 3.67 17.28
CA ASP A 229 -33.42 3.27 16.07
C ASP A 229 -34.51 2.23 16.36
N ILE A 230 -34.32 1.34 17.34
CA ILE A 230 -35.30 0.31 17.70
C ILE A 230 -36.60 0.97 18.19
N GLY A 231 -36.49 2.05 18.97
CA GLY A 231 -37.65 2.83 19.41
C GLY A 231 -38.36 3.51 18.23
N ARG A 232 -37.60 4.00 17.25
CA ARG A 232 -38.13 4.63 16.04
C ARG A 232 -38.94 3.65 15.20
N TYR A 233 -38.44 2.43 14.97
CA TYR A 233 -39.11 1.42 14.13
C TYR A 233 -40.20 0.62 14.87
N ALA A 234 -40.19 0.55 16.20
CA ALA A 234 -41.14 -0.27 16.97
C ALA A 234 -42.42 0.45 17.45
N SER A 235 -42.47 1.79 17.44
CA SER A 235 -43.55 2.56 18.10
C SER A 235 -44.46 3.33 17.14
N GLY A 236 -45.49 2.70 16.55
CA GLY A 236 -46.52 3.39 15.74
C GLY A 236 -47.31 2.46 14.81
N ALA A 237 -48.56 2.82 14.48
CA ALA A 237 -49.48 1.98 13.68
C ALA A 237 -49.12 1.91 12.18
N GLU A 238 -48.43 2.92 11.64
CA GLU A 238 -47.90 2.88 10.26
C GLU A 238 -46.50 2.23 10.18
N LYS A 239 -45.95 1.76 11.31
CA LYS A 239 -44.57 1.26 11.41
C LYS A 239 -44.42 -0.25 11.28
N GLU A 240 -45.51 -0.99 11.05
CA GLU A 240 -45.44 -2.44 10.89
C GLU A 240 -44.59 -2.84 9.67
N GLN A 241 -44.69 -2.09 8.57
CA GLN A 241 -43.91 -2.34 7.35
C GLN A 241 -42.43 -2.03 7.57
N ASP A 242 -42.13 -0.92 8.24
CA ASP A 242 -40.75 -0.51 8.54
C ASP A 242 -40.08 -1.51 9.49
N ALA A 243 -40.81 -2.00 10.50
CA ALA A 243 -40.33 -3.02 11.41
C ALA A 243 -40.00 -4.34 10.70
N ILE A 244 -40.80 -4.73 9.69
CA ILE A 244 -40.52 -5.91 8.86
C ILE A 244 -39.24 -5.72 8.04
N VAL A 245 -39.07 -4.57 7.38
CA VAL A 245 -37.87 -4.29 6.58
C VAL A 245 -36.62 -4.22 7.46
N PHE A 246 -36.72 -3.57 8.62
CA PHE A 246 -35.66 -3.55 9.62
C PHE A 246 -35.30 -4.95 10.12
N PHE A 247 -36.30 -5.78 10.45
CA PHE A 247 -36.06 -7.16 10.89
C PHE A 247 -35.39 -8.00 9.78
N LEU A 248 -35.83 -7.85 8.52
CA LEU A 248 -35.20 -8.52 7.38
C LEU A 248 -33.76 -8.06 7.17
N PHE A 249 -33.48 -6.76 7.31
CA PHE A 249 -32.12 -6.23 7.28
C PHE A 249 -31.24 -6.85 8.37
N MET A 250 -31.71 -6.84 9.62
CA MET A 250 -31.00 -7.43 10.76
C MET A 250 -30.70 -8.91 10.53
N PHE A 251 -31.71 -9.66 10.08
CA PHE A 251 -31.56 -11.09 9.83
C PHE A 251 -30.60 -11.39 8.68
N ILE A 252 -30.76 -10.72 7.54
CA ILE A 252 -29.97 -11.00 6.35
C ILE A 252 -28.56 -10.41 6.47
N MET A 253 -28.44 -9.12 6.76
CA MET A 253 -27.15 -8.42 6.72
C MET A 253 -26.27 -8.74 7.93
N ILE A 254 -26.86 -8.78 9.12
CA ILE A 254 -26.08 -8.93 10.35
C ILE A 254 -25.97 -10.39 10.74
N LEU A 255 -27.09 -11.13 10.78
CA LEU A 255 -27.01 -12.54 11.18
C LEU A 255 -26.49 -13.45 10.07
N ILE A 256 -26.91 -13.30 8.82
CA ILE A 256 -26.47 -14.21 7.76
C ILE A 256 -25.15 -13.73 7.14
N MET A 257 -25.13 -12.53 6.56
CA MET A 257 -23.99 -12.06 5.77
C MET A 257 -22.73 -11.88 6.63
N GLN A 258 -22.83 -11.32 7.85
CA GLN A 258 -21.65 -11.16 8.70
C GLN A 258 -21.07 -12.50 9.18
N ASN A 259 -21.91 -13.48 9.52
CA ASN A 259 -21.44 -14.81 9.88
C ASN A 259 -20.81 -15.55 8.68
N LEU A 260 -21.36 -15.37 7.49
CA LEU A 260 -20.77 -15.93 6.26
C LEU A 260 -19.43 -15.27 5.95
N LEU A 261 -19.31 -13.95 6.13
CA LEU A 261 -18.02 -13.24 5.98
C LEU A 261 -16.96 -13.81 6.91
N ILE A 262 -17.30 -14.02 8.18
CA ILE A 262 -16.37 -14.61 9.17
C ILE A 262 -15.95 -16.02 8.72
N ALA A 263 -16.89 -16.85 8.25
CA ALA A 263 -16.58 -18.18 7.76
C ALA A 263 -15.60 -18.15 6.57
N VAL A 264 -15.87 -17.31 5.56
CA VAL A 264 -14.98 -17.13 4.40
C VAL A 264 -13.59 -16.66 4.85
N VAL A 265 -13.51 -15.68 5.76
CA VAL A 265 -12.23 -15.20 6.29
C VAL A 265 -11.47 -16.28 7.02
N CYS A 266 -12.14 -17.09 7.84
CA CYS A 266 -11.52 -18.18 8.58
C CYS A 266 -10.93 -19.25 7.65
N ASP A 267 -11.68 -19.65 6.63
CA ASP A 267 -11.24 -20.65 5.65
C ASP A 267 -10.07 -20.12 4.80
N SER A 268 -10.20 -18.91 4.24
CA SER A 268 -9.14 -18.25 3.49
C SER A 268 -7.88 -18.02 4.33
N TYR A 269 -8.03 -17.69 5.62
CA TYR A 269 -6.89 -17.50 6.52
C TYR A 269 -6.15 -18.81 6.78
N ALA A 270 -6.87 -19.91 7.02
CA ALA A 270 -6.27 -21.22 7.23
C ALA A 270 -5.47 -21.69 6.00
N GLU A 271 -6.08 -21.59 4.81
CA GLU A 271 -5.42 -21.94 3.54
C GLU A 271 -4.19 -21.05 3.27
N SER A 272 -4.34 -19.74 3.50
CA SER A 272 -3.24 -18.79 3.29
C SER A 272 -2.09 -19.00 4.26
N MET A 273 -2.37 -19.38 5.51
CA MET A 273 -1.34 -19.63 6.51
C MET A 273 -0.51 -20.88 6.17
N GLU A 274 -1.15 -21.93 5.65
CA GLU A 274 -0.46 -23.12 5.14
C GLU A 274 0.44 -22.77 3.94
N ALA A 275 -0.05 -21.92 3.03
CA ALA A 275 0.74 -21.46 1.89
C ALA A 275 1.87 -20.47 2.29
N ALA A 276 1.66 -19.65 3.33
CA ALA A 276 2.54 -18.57 3.74
C ALA A 276 3.95 -19.06 4.13
N ASP A 277 4.06 -20.26 4.70
CA ASP A 277 5.35 -20.85 5.04
C ASP A 277 6.25 -20.97 3.80
N THR A 278 5.68 -21.38 2.66
CA THR A 278 6.43 -21.50 1.40
C THR A 278 6.74 -20.14 0.78
N LEU A 279 5.83 -19.18 0.91
CA LEU A 279 5.95 -17.83 0.34
C LEU A 279 6.98 -16.98 1.08
N VAL A 280 7.11 -17.14 2.40
CA VAL A 280 8.12 -16.40 3.18
C VAL A 280 9.53 -16.80 2.79
N TRP A 281 9.80 -18.08 2.55
CA TRP A 281 11.10 -18.51 2.05
C TRP A 281 11.42 -17.93 0.67
N LYS A 282 10.43 -17.86 -0.23
CA LYS A 282 10.59 -17.20 -1.54
C LYS A 282 10.85 -15.70 -1.37
N ALA A 283 10.11 -15.02 -0.50
CA ALA A 283 10.30 -13.60 -0.22
C ALA A 283 11.69 -13.30 0.36
N TYR A 284 12.18 -14.15 1.27
CA TYR A 284 13.51 -14.03 1.86
C TYR A 284 14.61 -14.19 0.81
N LEU A 285 14.49 -15.17 -0.10
CA LEU A 285 15.42 -15.34 -1.22
C LEU A 285 15.45 -14.12 -2.15
N VAL A 286 14.28 -13.53 -2.46
CA VAL A 286 14.19 -12.32 -3.26
C VAL A 286 14.83 -11.13 -2.54
N MET A 287 14.62 -11.00 -1.23
CA MET A 287 15.23 -9.94 -0.42
C MET A 287 16.75 -10.07 -0.39
N LEU A 288 17.27 -11.28 -0.18
CA LEU A 288 18.71 -11.56 -0.22
C LEU A 288 19.31 -11.21 -1.59
N ASN A 289 18.65 -11.62 -2.68
CA ASN A 289 19.10 -11.30 -4.04
C ASN A 289 19.12 -9.79 -4.31
N LYS A 290 18.09 -9.06 -3.86
CA LYS A 290 18.06 -7.58 -3.93
C LYS A 290 19.18 -6.95 -3.12
N GLY A 291 19.45 -7.46 -1.91
CA GLY A 291 20.55 -7.01 -1.06
C GLY A 291 21.90 -7.19 -1.74
N THR A 292 22.15 -8.35 -2.34
CA THR A 292 23.41 -8.61 -3.05
C THR A 292 23.62 -7.70 -4.27
N VAL A 293 22.55 -7.47 -5.05
CA VAL A 293 22.62 -6.55 -6.21
C VAL A 293 22.88 -5.13 -5.75
N MET A 294 22.22 -4.67 -4.68
CA MET A 294 22.41 -3.33 -4.14
C MET A 294 23.86 -3.12 -3.64
N ILE A 295 24.43 -4.12 -2.95
CA ILE A 295 25.83 -4.09 -2.50
C ILE A 295 26.78 -4.00 -3.70
N GLU A 296 26.54 -4.76 -4.76
CA GLU A 296 27.35 -4.75 -5.97
C GLU A 296 27.28 -3.39 -6.70
N GLU A 297 26.10 -2.79 -6.78
CA GLU A 297 25.92 -1.45 -7.34
C GLU A 297 26.64 -0.38 -6.52
N VAL A 298 26.55 -0.43 -5.18
CA VAL A 298 27.27 0.48 -4.29
C VAL A 298 28.78 0.32 -4.49
N LYS A 299 29.28 -0.91 -4.64
CA LYS A 299 30.69 -1.18 -4.97
C LYS A 299 31.08 -0.58 -6.33
N ASN A 300 30.23 -0.71 -7.34
CA ASN A 300 30.47 -0.14 -8.66
C ASN A 300 30.49 1.39 -8.65
N ILE A 301 29.56 2.03 -7.93
CA ILE A 301 29.53 3.49 -7.74
C ILE A 301 30.79 3.96 -7.00
N ARG A 302 31.19 3.26 -5.93
CA ARG A 302 32.42 3.54 -5.19
C ARG A 302 33.66 3.46 -6.08
N ASN A 303 33.74 2.44 -6.93
CA ASN A 303 34.85 2.25 -7.86
C ASN A 303 34.89 3.35 -8.94
N LEU A 304 33.74 3.73 -9.51
CA LEU A 304 33.61 4.84 -10.46
C LEU A 304 34.03 6.18 -9.84
N PHE A 305 33.61 6.44 -8.60
CA PHE A 305 33.97 7.65 -7.88
C PHE A 305 35.48 7.70 -7.57
N SER A 306 36.06 6.57 -7.14
CA SER A 306 37.51 6.46 -6.87
C SER A 306 38.33 6.74 -8.14
N ARG A 307 37.92 6.17 -9.29
CA ARG A 307 38.55 6.44 -10.60
C ARG A 307 38.47 7.91 -11.01
N THR A 308 37.31 8.55 -10.76
CA THR A 308 37.09 9.96 -11.12
C THR A 308 37.97 10.90 -10.28
N LEU A 309 38.26 10.52 -9.03
CA LEU A 309 39.17 11.24 -8.16
C LEU A 309 40.66 10.88 -8.38
N GLY A 310 40.98 9.99 -9.32
CA GLY A 310 42.35 9.51 -9.54
C GLY A 310 42.92 8.68 -8.38
N ILE A 311 42.06 8.18 -7.49
CA ILE A 311 42.47 7.33 -6.36
C ILE A 311 42.46 5.89 -6.85
N ASP A 312 43.62 5.24 -6.88
CA ASP A 312 43.72 3.83 -7.22
C ASP A 312 43.05 2.97 -6.14
N PRO A 313 41.95 2.26 -6.45
CA PRO A 313 41.23 1.44 -5.47
C PRO A 313 42.04 0.25 -4.95
N THR A 314 43.19 -0.07 -5.56
CA THR A 314 44.04 -1.19 -5.15
C THR A 314 45.12 -0.80 -4.14
N ASN A 315 45.44 0.49 -3.98
CA ASN A 315 46.58 0.96 -3.17
C ASN A 315 46.13 1.61 -1.84
N THR A 316 45.18 0.98 -1.15
CA THR A 316 44.31 1.72 -0.22
C THR A 316 44.75 1.84 1.24
N ASP A 317 45.84 1.22 1.67
CA ASP A 317 46.18 1.21 3.10
C ASP A 317 46.96 2.44 3.59
N LYS A 318 47.56 3.24 2.69
CA LYS A 318 48.38 4.40 3.08
C LYS A 318 47.81 5.78 2.72
N GLU A 319 46.98 5.90 1.67
CA GLU A 319 46.42 7.21 1.26
C GLU A 319 45.01 7.51 1.78
N LYS A 320 44.24 6.51 2.23
CA LYS A 320 42.84 6.71 2.70
C LYS A 320 42.71 7.60 3.95
N LYS A 321 43.79 7.84 4.70
CA LYS A 321 43.71 8.52 6.00
C LYS A 321 43.51 10.05 5.90
N ASN A 322 43.83 10.68 4.76
CA ASN A 322 43.87 12.15 4.64
C ASN A 322 42.86 12.81 3.68
N SER A 323 42.05 12.06 2.91
CA SER A 323 41.05 12.69 2.04
C SER A 323 39.72 12.93 2.78
N GLY A 324 39.44 14.19 3.12
CA GLY A 324 38.18 14.60 3.76
C GLY A 324 36.94 14.27 2.93
N ALA A 325 37.05 14.27 1.59
CA ALA A 325 35.96 13.89 0.69
C ALA A 325 35.59 12.39 0.82
N PHE A 326 36.57 11.52 1.04
CA PHE A 326 36.31 10.09 1.24
C PHE A 326 35.62 9.81 2.57
N LYS A 327 35.96 10.56 3.63
CA LYS A 327 35.26 10.51 4.93
C LYS A 327 33.81 11.01 4.84
N VAL A 328 33.55 12.09 4.12
CA VAL A 328 32.18 12.60 3.91
C VAL A 328 31.34 11.64 3.07
N PHE A 329 31.93 11.02 2.04
CA PHE A 329 31.26 9.99 1.25
C PHE A 329 30.94 8.72 2.06
N THR A 330 31.91 8.20 2.83
CA THR A 330 31.68 7.06 3.73
C THR A 330 30.73 7.39 4.88
N TRP A 331 30.63 8.65 5.31
CA TRP A 331 29.64 9.10 6.28
C TRP A 331 28.23 9.23 5.67
N LEU A 332 28.10 9.81 4.47
CA LEU A 332 26.82 9.94 3.74
C LEU A 332 26.24 8.59 3.29
N PHE A 333 27.12 7.64 2.94
CA PHE A 333 26.74 6.29 2.50
C PHE A 333 27.08 5.21 3.55
N GLY A 334 27.27 5.62 4.81
CA GLY A 334 27.71 4.78 5.94
C GLY A 334 26.76 3.68 6.39
N GLN A 335 25.88 3.19 5.51
CA GLN A 335 25.17 1.92 5.67
C GLN A 335 26.00 0.70 5.25
N VAL A 336 27.23 0.89 4.76
CA VAL A 336 28.16 -0.23 4.47
C VAL A 336 28.59 -0.98 5.75
N ALA A 337 28.35 -0.44 6.95
CA ALA A 337 28.51 -1.17 8.21
C ALA A 337 27.58 -2.40 8.35
N ILE A 338 26.58 -2.54 7.47
CA ILE A 338 25.76 -3.75 7.37
C ILE A 338 26.57 -4.92 6.79
N GLU A 339 27.60 -4.70 5.95
CA GLU A 339 28.43 -5.78 5.40
C GLU A 339 29.16 -6.56 6.53
N ASP A 340 29.79 -5.86 7.48
CA ASP A 340 30.53 -6.51 8.57
C ASP A 340 29.61 -7.27 9.54
N ILE A 341 28.41 -6.76 9.81
CA ILE A 341 27.41 -7.40 10.68
C ILE A 341 26.76 -8.61 9.98
N PHE A 342 26.50 -8.51 8.68
CA PHE A 342 25.85 -9.56 7.90
C PHE A 342 26.80 -10.74 7.65
N ASP A 343 28.06 -10.49 7.31
CA ASP A 343 29.08 -11.54 7.18
C ASP A 343 29.36 -12.23 8.52
N GLU A 344 29.28 -11.51 9.64
CA GLU A 344 29.44 -12.08 10.98
C GLU A 344 28.25 -12.97 11.40
N GLU A 345 27.01 -12.56 11.15
CA GLU A 345 25.80 -13.34 11.46
C GLU A 345 25.64 -14.57 10.56
N VAL A 346 25.90 -14.44 9.26
CA VAL A 346 25.93 -15.59 8.32
C VAL A 346 27.07 -16.55 8.69
N GLY A 347 28.21 -16.03 9.14
CA GLY A 347 29.32 -16.82 9.69
C GLY A 347 29.00 -17.55 11.00
N LYS A 348 28.09 -17.01 11.83
CA LYS A 348 27.61 -17.65 13.06
C LYS A 348 26.58 -18.75 12.78
N MET A 349 25.67 -18.54 11.84
CA MET A 349 24.68 -19.57 11.44
C MET A 349 25.33 -20.80 10.81
N THR A 350 26.42 -20.62 10.05
CA THR A 350 27.16 -21.72 9.42
C THR A 350 28.02 -22.53 10.39
N LYS A 351 28.40 -21.99 11.54
CA LYS A 351 29.20 -22.70 12.56
C LYS A 351 28.38 -23.62 13.48
N LYS A 352 27.06 -23.44 13.56
CA LYS A 352 26.22 -24.16 14.53
C LYS A 352 25.73 -25.53 14.05
N ASP A 353 25.88 -25.84 12.76
CA ASP A 353 25.52 -27.15 12.18
C ASP A 353 26.42 -27.51 10.98
N PRO A 354 27.59 -28.14 11.21
CA PRO A 354 28.58 -28.41 10.16
C PRO A 354 28.13 -29.48 9.13
N THR A 355 26.96 -30.08 9.33
CA THR A 355 26.39 -31.15 8.49
C THR A 355 25.42 -30.66 7.40
N ARG A 356 25.05 -29.37 7.38
CA ARG A 356 24.25 -28.78 6.28
C ARG A 356 25.09 -27.82 5.45
N ILE A 357 25.47 -28.32 4.27
CA ILE A 357 25.86 -27.57 3.07
C ILE A 357 27.20 -26.84 3.20
N ARG A 358 28.25 -27.45 2.63
CA ARG A 358 29.45 -26.73 2.16
C ARG A 358 28.98 -25.64 1.20
N ILE A 359 28.93 -24.39 1.67
CA ILE A 359 28.65 -23.19 0.88
C ILE A 359 29.87 -22.94 -0.02
N LYS A 360 29.97 -23.71 -1.10
CA LYS A 360 30.69 -23.26 -2.29
C LYS A 360 29.66 -22.49 -3.12
N SER A 361 29.58 -21.23 -2.72
CA SER A 361 28.81 -20.11 -3.25
C SER A 361 27.28 -20.20 -3.13
N LEU A 362 26.75 -19.39 -2.21
CA LEU A 362 25.34 -19.01 -2.19
C LEU A 362 24.90 -18.51 -3.58
N SER A 363 25.83 -17.93 -4.37
CA SER A 363 25.59 -17.57 -5.76
C SER A 363 25.28 -18.77 -6.66
N ASP A 364 25.92 -19.93 -6.49
CA ASP A 364 25.59 -21.13 -7.28
C ASP A 364 24.23 -21.69 -6.90
N LEU A 365 23.85 -21.59 -5.61
CA LEU A 365 22.52 -21.96 -5.15
C LEU A 365 21.46 -21.00 -5.71
N VAL A 366 21.71 -19.68 -5.67
CA VAL A 366 20.83 -18.64 -6.24
C VAL A 366 20.74 -18.79 -7.75
N TRP A 367 21.85 -19.04 -8.45
CA TRP A 367 21.87 -19.30 -9.89
C TRP A 367 21.17 -20.61 -10.26
N LYS A 368 21.25 -21.63 -9.40
CA LYS A 368 20.53 -22.89 -9.59
C LYS A 368 19.03 -22.69 -9.35
N LEU A 369 18.64 -22.03 -8.25
CA LEU A 369 17.26 -21.69 -7.95
C LEU A 369 16.63 -20.78 -9.01
N HIS A 370 17.35 -19.78 -9.52
CA HIS A 370 16.84 -18.92 -10.60
C HIS A 370 16.73 -19.67 -11.94
N ARG A 371 17.60 -20.65 -12.18
CA ARG A 371 17.52 -21.53 -13.36
C ARG A 371 16.38 -22.54 -13.24
N ASP A 372 16.11 -23.01 -12.03
CA ASP A 372 15.01 -23.92 -11.72
C ASP A 372 13.66 -23.17 -11.71
N GLU A 373 13.61 -21.93 -11.22
CA GLU A 373 12.44 -21.03 -11.32
C GLU A 373 12.09 -20.72 -12.78
N LYS A 374 13.08 -20.40 -13.63
CA LYS A 374 12.85 -20.25 -15.08
C LYS A 374 12.41 -21.54 -15.77
N LYS A 375 12.84 -22.70 -15.27
CA LYS A 375 12.37 -23.99 -15.77
C LYS A 375 10.94 -24.27 -15.31
N GLU A 376 10.59 -23.96 -14.07
CA GLU A 376 9.22 -24.08 -13.56
C GLU A 376 8.28 -23.12 -14.28
N GLU A 377 8.68 -21.87 -14.54
CA GLU A 377 7.92 -20.93 -15.38
C GLU A 377 7.73 -21.49 -16.80
N ALA A 378 8.79 -22.04 -17.41
CA ALA A 378 8.69 -22.64 -18.74
C ALA A 378 7.79 -23.90 -18.76
N ILE A 379 7.84 -24.72 -17.71
CA ILE A 379 6.98 -25.91 -17.57
C ILE A 379 5.53 -25.48 -17.33
N HIS A 380 5.29 -24.47 -16.49
CA HIS A 380 3.97 -23.94 -16.22
C HIS A 380 3.37 -23.30 -17.48
N ASP A 381 4.13 -22.50 -18.22
CA ASP A 381 3.71 -21.90 -19.49
C ASP A 381 3.42 -22.99 -20.54
N GLN A 382 4.23 -24.05 -20.58
CA GLN A 382 3.97 -25.20 -21.46
C GLN A 382 2.71 -25.95 -21.05
N MET A 383 2.48 -26.21 -19.75
CA MET A 383 1.25 -26.86 -19.26
C MET A 383 0.00 -26.01 -19.53
N VAL A 384 0.08 -24.70 -19.37
CA VAL A 384 -1.03 -23.78 -19.69
C VAL A 384 -1.31 -23.81 -21.19
N LYS A 385 -0.28 -23.83 -22.03
CA LYS A 385 -0.41 -23.94 -23.48
C LYS A 385 -1.01 -25.27 -23.90
N ASP A 386 -0.51 -26.39 -23.37
CA ASP A 386 -1.03 -27.74 -23.68
C ASP A 386 -2.49 -27.89 -23.23
N ARG A 387 -2.87 -27.31 -22.08
CA ARG A 387 -4.26 -27.31 -21.60
C ARG A 387 -5.16 -26.44 -22.46
N PHE A 388 -4.66 -25.31 -22.94
CA PHE A 388 -5.39 -24.44 -23.87
C PHE A 388 -5.59 -25.11 -25.23
N ASP A 389 -4.55 -25.75 -25.78
CA ASP A 389 -4.61 -26.47 -27.05
C ASP A 389 -5.57 -27.68 -26.96
N HIS A 390 -5.55 -28.41 -25.84
CA HIS A 390 -6.50 -29.50 -25.58
C HIS A 390 -7.95 -28.99 -25.50
N LEU A 391 -8.19 -27.86 -24.84
CA LEU A 391 -9.53 -27.26 -24.78
C LEU A 391 -10.01 -26.78 -26.15
N GLN A 392 -9.12 -26.22 -26.98
CA GLN A 392 -9.45 -25.83 -28.36
C GLN A 392 -9.79 -27.05 -29.23
N GLN A 393 -9.02 -28.14 -29.14
CA GLN A 393 -9.34 -29.37 -29.86
C GLN A 393 -10.68 -29.97 -29.44
N LYS A 394 -10.97 -29.95 -28.12
CA LYS A 394 -12.25 -30.44 -27.61
C LYS A 394 -13.43 -29.61 -28.14
N LEU A 395 -13.31 -28.28 -28.14
CA LEU A 395 -14.32 -27.38 -28.69
C LEU A 395 -14.52 -27.56 -30.20
N LEU A 396 -13.44 -27.82 -30.96
CA LEU A 396 -13.51 -28.12 -32.38
C LEU A 396 -14.26 -29.43 -32.66
N LEU A 397 -13.99 -30.47 -31.88
CA LEU A 397 -14.70 -31.75 -32.00
C LEU A 397 -16.18 -31.61 -31.65
N GLU A 398 -16.51 -30.92 -30.56
CA GLU A 398 -17.91 -30.64 -30.18
C GLU A 398 -18.64 -29.82 -31.26
N PHE A 399 -17.94 -28.93 -31.96
CA PHE A 399 -18.49 -28.14 -33.07
C PHE A 399 -18.67 -28.96 -34.36
N GLU A 400 -17.74 -29.85 -34.69
CA GLU A 400 -17.85 -30.78 -35.83
C GLU A 400 -18.97 -31.80 -35.63
N GLU A 401 -19.14 -32.32 -34.41
CA GLU A 401 -20.28 -33.19 -34.06
C GLU A 401 -21.61 -32.44 -34.21
N ALA A 402 -21.70 -31.20 -33.72
CA ALA A 402 -22.91 -30.38 -33.86
C ALA A 402 -23.28 -30.07 -35.31
N ILE A 403 -22.30 -29.91 -36.21
CA ILE A 403 -22.55 -29.71 -37.65
C ILE A 403 -23.03 -30.98 -38.34
N HIS A 404 -22.60 -32.15 -37.86
CA HIS A 404 -23.00 -33.43 -38.47
C HIS A 404 -24.39 -33.92 -38.03
N ASP A 405 -24.90 -33.41 -36.91
CA ASP A 405 -26.23 -33.72 -36.39
C ASP A 405 -27.35 -32.79 -36.93
N GLU A 406 -27.01 -31.71 -37.63
CA GLU A 406 -27.93 -30.87 -38.45
C GLU A 406 -27.96 -31.34 -39.92
#